data_AF-A0A8H8D5R3-F1
#
_entry.id   AF-A0A8H8D5R3-F1
#
_cell.length_a   1.000
_cell.length_b   1.000
_cell.length_c   1.000
_cell.angle_alpha   90.00
_cell.angle_beta   90.00
_cell.angle_gamma   90.00
#
_symmetry.space_group_name_H-M   'P 1'
#
loop_
_entity.id
_entity.type
_entity.pdbx_description
1 polymer ?
#
loop_
_entity_poly.entity_id
_entity_poly.type
_entity_poly.pdbx_seq_one_letter_code
_entity_poly.pdbx_strand_id
1 'polypeptide(L)'
;MGIRYLTQYILPHGQAVWLQSTAESHGQSAKNVSSVVIDGPALVFHVYNRLLSWSDERYNIVDAQPSADEVSIAVMQFLLCLVALGVRIPPPFLY
;
A
#
# COMPACT_ATOMS: atom_id res chain seq x y z
N MET A 1 10.10 3.84 8.93
CA MET A 1 11.49 3.73 9.43
C MET A 1 11.89 2.26 9.38
N GLY A 2 13.10 1.93 8.93
CA GLY A 2 13.57 0.53 8.80
C GLY A 2 15.09 0.44 8.89
N ILE A 3 15.62 -0.78 8.99
CA ILE A 3 17.06 -1.02 9.04
C ILE A 3 17.66 -0.64 7.67
N ARG A 4 18.62 0.28 7.67
CA ARG A 4 19.28 0.76 6.45
C ARG A 4 19.89 -0.42 5.69
N TYR A 5 19.68 -0.45 4.38
CA TYR A 5 20.11 -1.51 3.45
C TYR A 5 19.52 -2.90 3.67
N LEU A 6 18.74 -3.16 4.72
CA LEU A 6 18.15 -4.49 4.97
C LEU A 6 17.38 -5.00 3.77
N THR A 7 16.57 -4.14 3.15
CA THR A 7 15.82 -4.47 1.93
C THR A 7 16.71 -5.04 0.84
N GLN A 8 17.91 -4.48 0.62
CA GLN A 8 18.84 -4.95 -0.42
C GLN A 8 19.36 -6.37 -0.13
N TYR A 9 19.58 -6.69 1.15
CA TYR A 9 20.06 -8.02 1.57
C TYR A 9 18.95 -9.08 1.54
N ILE A 10 17.70 -8.72 1.84
CA ILE A 10 16.59 -9.69 1.89
C ILE A 10 15.89 -9.86 0.54
N LEU A 11 16.00 -8.88 -0.37
CA LEU A 11 15.32 -8.92 -1.67
C LEU A 11 15.63 -10.18 -2.50
N PRO A 12 16.90 -10.68 -2.57
CA PRO A 12 17.20 -11.94 -3.28
C PRO A 12 16.50 -13.17 -2.71
N HIS A 13 16.04 -13.10 -1.45
CA HIS A 13 15.29 -14.15 -0.77
C HIS A 13 13.77 -13.91 -0.81
N GLY A 14 13.33 -12.81 -1.45
CA GLY A 14 11.93 -12.50 -1.63
C GLY A 14 11.26 -13.39 -2.67
N GLN A 15 9.98 -13.71 -2.44
CA GLN A 15 9.14 -14.39 -3.42
C GLN A 15 8.04 -13.43 -3.86
N ALA A 16 7.86 -13.26 -5.17
CA ALA A 16 6.70 -12.56 -5.71
C ALA A 16 5.44 -13.38 -5.45
N VAL A 17 4.42 -12.73 -4.88
CA VAL A 17 3.10 -13.30 -4.61
C VAL A 17 2.04 -12.42 -5.23
N TRP A 18 0.92 -13.03 -5.61
CA TRP A 18 -0.23 -12.27 -6.08
C TRP A 18 -1.16 -11.99 -4.91
N LEU A 19 -1.68 -10.77 -4.85
CA LEU A 19 -2.89 -10.53 -4.10
C LEU A 19 -4.02 -11.26 -4.82
N GLN A 20 -4.98 -11.78 -4.06
CA GLN A 20 -6.16 -12.44 -4.62
C GLN A 20 -6.71 -11.60 -5.78
N SER A 21 -7.02 -12.26 -6.90
CA SER A 21 -7.69 -11.65 -8.04
C SER A 21 -9.01 -12.37 -8.20
N THR A 22 -10.09 -11.61 -8.32
CA THR A 22 -11.43 -12.13 -8.61
C THR A 22 -11.52 -12.73 -10.01
N ALA A 23 -10.52 -12.55 -10.86
CA ALA A 23 -10.40 -13.20 -12.17
C ALA A 23 -9.64 -14.52 -12.06
N GLU A 24 -10.33 -15.62 -12.35
CA GLU A 24 -9.81 -16.98 -12.52
C GLU A 24 -8.78 -17.06 -13.67
N SER A 25 -7.56 -16.52 -13.56
CA SER A 25 -6.62 -16.64 -14.69
C SER A 25 -5.13 -16.51 -14.41
N HIS A 26 -4.64 -16.89 -13.23
CA HIS A 26 -3.19 -17.03 -13.04
C HIS A 26 -2.87 -18.46 -12.61
N GLY A 27 -2.09 -19.15 -13.45
CA GLY A 27 -1.86 -20.59 -13.40
C GLY A 27 -1.50 -21.11 -12.00
N GLN A 28 -1.84 -22.38 -11.79
CA GLN A 28 -1.85 -23.17 -10.55
C GLN A 28 -0.59 -23.13 -9.65
N SER A 29 0.45 -22.37 -10.00
CA SER A 29 1.74 -22.36 -9.33
C SER A 29 2.05 -21.10 -8.50
N ALA A 30 1.27 -20.02 -8.61
CA ALA A 30 1.57 -18.80 -7.87
C ALA A 30 0.80 -18.73 -6.54
N LYS A 31 1.50 -18.48 -5.42
CA LYS A 31 0.86 -18.33 -4.10
C LYS A 31 0.02 -17.05 -4.10
N ASN A 32 -1.27 -17.22 -3.84
CA ASN A 32 -2.23 -16.13 -3.71
C ASN A 32 -2.40 -15.74 -2.24
N VAL A 33 -2.34 -14.44 -1.95
CA VAL A 33 -2.58 -13.86 -0.63
C VAL A 33 -4.03 -13.40 -0.56
N SER A 34 -4.81 -14.05 0.30
CA SER A 34 -6.24 -13.76 0.51
C SER A 34 -6.51 -12.82 1.69
N SER A 35 -5.49 -12.53 2.51
CA SER A 35 -5.64 -11.63 3.65
C SER A 35 -4.33 -10.94 4.00
N VAL A 36 -4.42 -9.66 4.38
CA VAL A 36 -3.26 -8.84 4.76
C VAL A 36 -3.53 -8.10 6.06
N VAL A 37 -2.52 -8.05 6.93
CA VAL A 37 -2.50 -7.17 8.11
C VAL A 37 -1.72 -5.92 7.74
N ILE A 38 -2.30 -4.77 8.01
CA ILE A 38 -1.75 -3.48 7.58
C ILE A 38 -1.17 -2.77 8.80
N ASP A 39 0.07 -2.32 8.68
CA ASP A 39 0.64 -1.31 9.58
C ASP A 39 0.05 0.06 9.19
N GLY A 40 -0.89 0.54 10.00
CA GLY A 40 -1.62 1.79 9.75
C GLY A 40 -0.71 3.00 9.59
N PRO A 41 0.19 3.30 10.55
CA PRO A 41 1.18 4.36 10.42
C PRO A 41 2.03 4.25 9.15
N ALA A 42 2.48 3.04 8.79
CA ALA A 42 3.27 2.86 7.56
C ALA A 42 2.45 3.13 6.29
N LEU A 43 1.18 2.72 6.24
CA LEU A 43 0.28 3.01 5.12
C LEU A 43 0.04 4.52 4.97
N VAL A 44 -0.28 5.22 6.06
CA VAL A 44 -0.51 6.67 6.05
C VAL A 44 0.74 7.40 5.57
N PHE A 45 1.92 7.02 6.09
CA PHE A 45 3.19 7.60 5.66
C PHE A 45 3.48 7.32 4.17
N HIS A 46 3.19 6.12 3.68
CA HIS A 46 3.34 5.78 2.28
C HIS A 46 2.43 6.63 1.38
N VAL A 47 1.15 6.75 1.72
CA VAL A 47 0.16 7.54 0.99
C VAL A 47 0.55 9.02 0.97
N TYR A 48 0.92 9.58 2.12
CA TYR A 48 1.41 10.96 2.23
C TYR A 48 2.56 11.23 1.26
N ASN A 49 3.60 10.40 1.27
CA ASN A 49 4.76 10.59 0.40
C ASN A 49 4.41 10.40 -1.08
N ARG A 50 3.46 9.51 -1.39
CA ARG A 50 3.00 9.31 -2.77
C ARG A 50 2.25 10.53 -3.29
N LEU A 51 1.35 11.10 -2.49
CA LEU A 51 0.65 12.35 -2.82
C LEU A 51 1.64 13.51 -2.97
N LEU A 52 2.58 13.66 -2.02
CA LEU A 52 3.63 14.67 -2.10
C LEU A 52 4.47 14.52 -3.38
N SER A 53 4.78 13.29 -3.82
CA SER A 53 5.52 13.06 -5.06
C SER A 53 4.75 13.42 -6.35
N TRP A 54 3.44 13.62 -6.26
CA TRP A 54 2.58 14.04 -7.36
C TRP A 54 2.27 15.54 -7.34
N SER A 55 2.76 16.27 -6.32
CA SER A 55 2.64 17.72 -6.27
C SER A 55 3.42 18.38 -7.42
N ASP A 56 2.94 19.55 -7.88
CA ASP A 56 3.62 20.31 -8.94
C ASP A 56 4.99 20.78 -8.43
N GLU A 57 6.04 20.52 -9.22
CA GLU A 57 7.43 20.90 -8.93
C GLU A 57 7.61 22.41 -8.71
N ARG A 58 6.62 23.23 -9.11
CA ARG A 58 6.58 24.67 -8.87
C ARG A 58 6.36 25.05 -7.41
N TYR A 59 5.79 24.19 -6.59
CA TYR A 59 5.58 24.45 -5.17
C TYR A 59 6.80 24.06 -4.35
N ASN A 60 7.11 24.83 -3.30
CA ASN A 60 8.08 24.39 -2.32
C ASN A 60 7.50 23.21 -1.50
N ILE A 61 8.36 22.44 -0.84
CA ILE A 61 7.97 21.23 -0.10
C ILE A 61 6.95 21.51 1.02
N VAL A 62 6.89 22.74 1.53
CA VAL A 62 5.94 23.11 2.59
C VAL A 62 4.55 23.36 2.01
N ASP A 63 4.46 24.04 0.87
CA ASP A 63 3.19 24.35 0.21
C ASP A 63 2.63 23.15 -0.57
N ALA A 64 3.50 22.21 -0.94
CA ALA A 64 3.16 20.97 -1.63
C ALA A 64 2.60 19.86 -0.70
N GLN A 65 2.53 20.10 0.61
CA GLN A 65 2.08 19.09 1.56
C GLN A 65 0.62 18.73 1.33
N PRO A 66 0.28 17.43 1.20
CA PRO A 66 -1.11 17.02 1.12
C PRO A 66 -1.81 17.30 2.46
N SER A 67 -3.05 17.74 2.37
CA SER A 67 -3.92 17.93 3.52
C SER A 67 -4.29 16.60 4.17
N ALA A 68 -4.73 16.66 5.44
CA ALA A 68 -5.20 15.48 6.17
C ALA A 68 -6.39 14.80 5.48
N ASP A 69 -7.27 15.57 4.83
CA ASP A 69 -8.43 15.05 4.10
C ASP A 69 -7.99 14.30 2.84
N GLU A 70 -7.07 14.86 2.05
CA GLU A 70 -6.51 14.19 0.87
C GLU A 70 -5.82 12.88 1.24
N VAL A 71 -5.03 12.88 2.32
CA VAL A 71 -4.41 11.65 2.84
C VAL A 71 -5.48 10.65 3.28
N SER A 72 -6.51 11.08 4.00
CA SER A 72 -7.59 10.20 4.47
C SER A 72 -8.37 9.56 3.32
N ILE A 73 -8.72 10.35 2.30
CA ILE A 73 -9.40 9.87 1.09
C ILE A 73 -8.52 8.85 0.36
N ALA A 74 -7.24 9.15 0.16
CA ALA A 74 -6.32 8.26 -0.55
C ALA A 74 -6.06 6.95 0.23
N VAL A 75 -5.97 7.00 1.56
CA VAL A 75 -5.92 5.80 2.41
C VAL A 75 -7.17 4.95 2.22
N MET A 76 -8.36 5.55 2.27
CA MET A 76 -9.62 4.83 2.07
C MET A 76 -9.70 4.21 0.66
N GLN A 77 -9.28 4.93 -0.38
CA GLN A 77 -9.19 4.39 -1.74
C GLN A 77 -8.26 3.18 -1.81
N PHE A 78 -7.08 3.23 -1.16
CA PHE A 78 -6.15 2.11 -1.11
C PHE A 78 -6.78 0.87 -0.45
N LEU A 79 -7.45 1.06 0.69
CA LEU A 79 -8.15 -0.03 1.39
C LEU A 79 -9.28 -0.62 0.54
N LEU A 80 -10.07 0.23 -0.12
CA LEU A 80 -11.14 -0.21 -1.02
C LEU A 80 -10.60 -1.00 -2.22
N CYS A 81 -9.45 -0.61 -2.78
CA CYS A 81 -8.79 -1.38 -3.84
C CYS A 81 -8.41 -2.79 -3.39
N LEU A 82 -7.89 -2.95 -2.16
CA LEU A 82 -7.58 -4.27 -1.61
C LEU A 82 -8.85 -5.12 -1.42
N VAL A 83 -9.93 -4.51 -0.91
CA VAL A 83 -11.22 -5.19 -0.76
C VAL A 83 -11.81 -5.59 -2.11
N ALA A 84 -11.71 -4.72 -3.13
CA ALA A 84 -12.18 -5.00 -4.49
C ALA A 84 -11.41 -6.14 -5.16
N LEU A 85 -10.15 -6.34 -4.80
CA LEU A 85 -9.35 -7.51 -5.19
C LEU A 85 -9.77 -8.80 -4.44
N GLY A 86 -10.69 -8.72 -3.49
CA GLY A 86 -11.11 -9.85 -2.67
C GLY A 86 -10.13 -10.17 -1.54
N VAL A 87 -9.21 -9.24 -1.22
CA VAL A 87 -8.28 -9.40 -0.10
C VAL A 87 -8.98 -8.99 1.20
N ARG A 88 -9.03 -9.89 2.17
CA ARG A 88 -9.59 -9.63 3.49
C ARG A 88 -8.61 -8.84 4.37
N ILE A 89 -9.04 -7.71 4.90
CA ILE A 89 -8.27 -6.93 5.87
C ILE A 89 -8.89 -7.17 7.26
N PRO A 90 -8.16 -7.79 8.21
CA PRO A 90 -8.68 -8.02 9.56
C PRO A 90 -8.88 -6.71 10.34
N PRO A 91 -9.74 -6.71 11.37
CA PRO A 91 -9.88 -5.59 12.31
C PRO A 91 -8.54 -5.19 12.92
N PRO A 92 -8.33 -3.91 13.27
CA PRO A 92 -9.32 -2.85 13.49
C PRO A 92 -9.70 -2.01 12.25
N PHE A 93 -9.20 -2.36 11.06
CA PHE A 93 -9.26 -1.48 9.89
C PHE A 93 -10.56 -1.51 9.10
N LEU A 94 -11.39 -2.55 9.24
CA LEU A 94 -12.72 -2.66 8.63
C LEU A 94 -13.66 -3.41 9.58
N TYR A 95 -14.83 -2.84 9.86
CA TYR A 95 -15.95 -3.46 10.57
C TYR A 95 -16.96 -4.01 9.56
#